data_AF-T1EIS4-F1
#
_entry.id   AF-T1EIS4-F1
#
_cell.length_a   1.000
_cell.length_b   1.000
_cell.length_c   1.000
_cell.angle_alpha   90.00
_cell.angle_beta   90.00
_cell.angle_gamma   90.00
#
_symmetry.space_group_name_H-M   'P 1'
#
loop_
_entity.id
_entity.type
_entity.pdbx_description
1 polymer ?
#
loop_
_entity_poly.entity_id
_entity_poly.type
_entity_poly.pdbx_seq_one_letter_code
_entity_poly.pdbx_strand_id
1 'polypeptide(L)' 'NGRDYRGNMTFTSQGYPCQKWTSNYPNNITIDLTNELDGLGEHNFCRNPGGERERPWCYSLMTETEWGYCDLPLCSE' A
#
# COMPACT_ATOMS: atom_id res chain seq x y z
N ASN A 1 -12.21 -6.05 2.22
CA ASN A 1 -10.99 -5.81 1.41
C ASN A 1 -10.06 -4.72 1.98
N GLY A 2 -10.38 -4.10 3.13
CA GLY A 2 -9.52 -3.09 3.76
C GLY A 2 -9.39 -1.77 2.99
N ARG A 3 -10.37 -1.39 2.16
CA ARG A 3 -10.41 -0.09 1.46
C ARG A 3 -10.23 1.10 2.43
N ASP A 4 -10.93 1.05 3.56
CA ASP A 4 -10.92 2.12 4.55
C ASP A 4 -9.81 1.96 5.59
N TYR A 5 -8.88 1.02 5.38
CA TYR A 5 -7.74 0.85 6.26
C TYR A 5 -6.88 2.11 6.28
N ARG A 6 -6.66 2.67 7.48
CA ARG A 6 -5.83 3.87 7.73
C ARG A 6 -4.73 3.63 8.76
N GLY A 7 -4.41 2.37 9.04
CA GLY A 7 -3.29 2.02 9.90
C GLY A 7 -1.93 2.37 9.28
N ASN A 8 -0.88 2.11 10.05
CA ASN A 8 0.49 2.53 9.78
C ASN A 8 1.43 1.38 9.37
N MET A 9 0.91 0.24 8.93
CA MET A 9 1.73 -0.86 8.42
C MET A 9 2.55 -0.43 7.20
N THR A 10 3.86 -0.66 7.23
CA THR A 10 4.84 -0.24 6.18
C THR A 10 5.60 -1.40 5.57
N PHE A 11 5.14 -2.64 5.75
CA PHE A 11 5.78 -3.84 5.23
C PHE A 11 4.77 -4.75 4.54
N THR A 12 5.23 -5.44 3.49
CA THR A 12 4.47 -6.52 2.88
C THR A 12 4.41 -7.73 3.82
N SER A 13 3.55 -8.70 3.53
CA SER A 13 3.46 -9.98 4.24
C SER A 13 4.74 -10.80 4.18
N GLN A 14 5.59 -10.54 3.19
CA GLN A 14 6.90 -11.16 3.04
C GLN A 14 8.01 -10.39 3.80
N GLY A 15 7.64 -9.31 4.50
CA GLY A 15 8.59 -8.49 5.27
C GLY A 15 9.34 -7.45 4.44
N TYR A 16 8.92 -7.18 3.21
CA TYR A 16 9.59 -6.19 2.38
C TYR A 16 9.14 -4.77 2.71
N PRO A 17 10.07 -3.79 2.82
CA PRO A 17 9.70 -2.41 3.08
C PRO A 17 8.85 -1.82 1.94
N CYS A 18 7.81 -1.09 2.32
CA CYS A 18 6.96 -0.38 1.37
C CYS A 18 7.64 0.89 0.84
N GLN A 19 7.44 1.16 -0.45
CA GLN A 19 7.74 2.42 -1.12
C GLN A 19 6.64 3.46 -0.80
N LYS A 20 7.02 4.73 -0.75
CA LYS A 20 6.05 5.83 -0.61
C LYS A 20 5.19 5.94 -1.86
N TRP A 21 3.90 6.21 -1.70
CA TRP A 21 2.96 6.36 -2.82
C TRP A 21 3.29 7.53 -3.75
N THR A 22 3.96 8.56 -3.24
CA THR A 22 4.41 9.73 -4.00
C THR A 22 5.80 9.56 -4.62
N SER A 23 6.50 8.46 -4.34
CA SER A 23 7.84 8.21 -4.87
C SER A 23 7.76 7.38 -6.15
N ASN A 24 8.56 7.75 -7.15
CA ASN A 24 8.68 7.03 -8.43
C ASN A 24 9.96 6.18 -8.53
N TYR A 25 10.55 5.81 -7.39
CA TYR A 25 11.74 4.96 -7.33
C TYR A 25 11.69 4.03 -6.10
N PRO A 26 12.10 2.74 -6.23
CA PRO A 26 12.54 2.04 -7.45
C PRO A 26 11.42 1.75 -8.45
N ASN A 27 10.16 1.69 -8.00
CA ASN A 27 9.03 1.46 -8.89
C ASN A 27 8.46 2.80 -9.39
N ASN A 28 8.14 2.87 -10.67
CA ASN A 28 7.44 4.03 -11.22
C ASN A 28 5.93 3.91 -10.94
N ILE A 29 5.41 4.69 -9.99
CA ILE A 29 4.01 4.60 -9.56
C ILE A 29 3.17 5.51 -10.45
N THR A 30 2.19 4.91 -11.15
CA THR A 30 1.26 5.63 -12.04
C THR A 30 -0.16 5.76 -11.47
N ILE A 31 -0.30 5.60 -10.14
CA ILE A 31 -1.59 5.63 -9.46
C ILE A 31 -2.09 7.07 -9.27
N ASP A 32 -3.41 7.26 -9.27
CA ASP A 32 -4.01 8.57 -8.98
C ASP A 32 -3.92 8.89 -7.48
N LEU A 33 -3.19 9.95 -7.14
CA LEU A 33 -3.02 10.43 -5.77
C LEU A 33 -4.04 11.52 -5.38
N THR A 34 -4.91 11.93 -6.31
CA THR A 34 -5.89 13.01 -6.06
C THR A 34 -7.14 12.54 -5.33
N ASN A 35 -7.39 11.23 -5.31
CA ASN A 35 -8.52 10.65 -4.61
C ASN A 35 -8.25 10.51 -3.10
N GLU A 36 -8.76 11.46 -2.31
CA GLU A 36 -8.61 11.47 -0.85
C GLU A 36 -9.19 10.23 -0.17
N LEU A 37 -10.17 9.55 -0.78
CA LEU A 37 -10.78 8.33 -0.25
C LEU A 37 -9.85 7.11 -0.29
N ASP A 38 -8.74 7.19 -1.02
CA ASP A 38 -7.76 6.10 -1.08
C ASP A 38 -6.70 6.23 0.02
N GLY A 39 -6.62 7.39 0.68
CA GLY A 39 -5.69 7.63 1.78
C GLY A 39 -4.23 7.49 1.36
N LEU A 40 -3.91 7.86 0.11
CA LEU A 40 -2.56 7.93 -0.44
C LEU A 40 -1.93 9.29 -0.15
N GLY A 41 -0.59 9.35 -0.08
CA GLY A 41 0.13 10.61 0.17
C GLY A 41 1.60 10.39 0.46
N GLU A 42 2.21 11.35 1.16
CA GLU A 42 3.64 11.39 1.55
C GLU A 42 4.03 10.34 2.62
N HIS A 43 3.55 9.11 2.47
CA HIS A 43 3.84 7.97 3.34
C HIS A 43 3.88 6.67 2.52
N ASN A 44 4.33 5.60 3.16
CA ASN A 44 4.41 4.25 2.58
C ASN A 44 3.48 3.24 3.26
N PHE A 45 2.41 3.73 3.90
CA PHE A 45 1.45 2.84 4.55
C PHE A 45 0.67 2.00 3.55
N CYS A 46 0.38 0.76 3.92
CA CYS A 46 -0.45 -0.12 3.13
C CYS A 46 -1.84 0.48 2.90
N ARG A 47 -2.31 0.46 1.66
CA ARG A 47 -3.61 0.98 1.24
C ARG A 47 -4.23 0.08 0.20
N ASN A 48 -5.52 0.26 -0.06
CA ASN A 48 -6.21 -0.42 -1.15
C ASN A 48 -6.96 0.63 -1.99
N PRO A 49 -6.25 1.38 -2.85
CA PRO A 49 -6.84 2.41 -3.68
C PRO A 49 -7.96 1.85 -4.55
N GLY A 50 -9.08 2.55 -4.64
CA GLY A 50 -10.27 2.09 -5.35
C GLY A 50 -10.92 0.83 -4.74
N GLY A 51 -10.39 0.27 -3.65
CA GLY A 51 -10.81 -1.02 -3.10
C GLY A 51 -10.68 -2.17 -4.10
N GLU A 52 -9.82 -2.03 -5.12
CA GLU A 52 -9.76 -2.91 -6.28
C GLU A 52 -9.20 -4.29 -5.95
N ARG A 53 -8.32 -4.37 -4.95
CA ARG A 53 -7.68 -5.62 -4.55
C ARG A 53 -8.37 -6.26 -3.35
N GLU A 54 -8.05 -7.52 -3.10
CA GLU A 54 -8.61 -8.28 -1.99
C GLU A 54 -8.22 -7.73 -0.62
N ARG A 55 -7.01 -7.14 -0.51
CA ARG A 55 -6.42 -6.66 0.74
C ARG A 55 -5.54 -5.42 0.50
N PRO A 56 -5.26 -4.62 1.55
CA PRO A 56 -4.28 -3.55 1.46
C PRO A 56 -2.91 -4.06 1.06
N TRP A 57 -2.22 -3.25 0.25
CA TRP A 57 -0.96 -3.57 -0.37
C TRP A 57 -0.10 -2.31 -0.44
N CYS A 58 1.14 -2.47 -0.86
CA CYS A 58 2.03 -1.36 -1.18
C CYS A 58 3.00 -1.77 -2.28
N TYR A 59 3.58 -0.79 -2.97
CA TYR A 59 4.78 -1.01 -3.76
C TYR A 59 5.95 -1.35 -2.81
N SER A 60 6.84 -2.25 -3.21
CA SER A 60 7.97 -2.67 -2.38
C SER A 60 9.27 -2.03 -2.86
N LEU A 61 10.18 -1.71 -1.95
CA LEU A 61 11.53 -1.22 -2.30
C LEU A 61 12.43 -2.32 -2.89
N MET A 62 11.99 -3.57 -2.97
CA MET A 62 12.77 -4.68 -3.51
C MET A 62 12.66 -4.72 -5.04
N THR A 63 13.80 -4.79 -5.74
CA THR A 63 13.84 -4.80 -7.21
C THR A 63 13.23 -6.05 -7.85
N GLU A 64 13.14 -7.15 -7.10
CA GLU A 64 12.58 -8.42 -7.56
C GLU A 64 11.07 -8.49 -7.41
N THR A 65 10.44 -7.56 -6.67
CA THR A 65 9.02 -7.60 -6.36
C THR A 65 8.49 -6.18 -6.33
N GLU A 66 7.77 -5.77 -7.37
CA GLU A 66 7.32 -4.37 -7.49
C GLU A 66 6.30 -3.97 -6.42
N TRP A 67 5.47 -4.91 -5.97
CA TRP A 67 4.44 -4.69 -4.96
C TRP A 67 4.10 -5.98 -4.20
N GLY A 68 3.48 -5.84 -3.03
CA GLY A 68 3.00 -6.99 -2.26
C GLY A 68 1.83 -6.63 -1.35
N TYR A 69 1.04 -7.65 -1.00
CA TYR A 69 0.01 -7.52 0.03
C TYR A 69 0.65 -7.29 1.40
N CYS A 70 -0.04 -6.57 2.26
CA CYS A 70 0.34 -6.42 3.65
C CYS A 70 -0.43 -7.42 4.51
N ASP A 71 0.25 -8.01 5.48
CA ASP A 71 -0.40 -8.87 6.45
C ASP A 71 -0.98 -8.01 7.57
N LEU A 72 -2.28 -7.79 7.51
CA LEU A 72 -3.01 -6.96 8.45
C LEU A 72 -3.92 -7.85 9.30
N PRO A 73 -3.94 -7.67 10.64
CA PRO A 73 -4.92 -8.34 11.46
C PRO A 73 -6.33 -7.94 10.98
N LEU A 74 -7.22 -8.93 10.87
CA LEU A 74 -8.62 -8.63 10.63
C LEU A 74 -9.15 -7.83 11.83
N CYS A 75 -9.90 -6.77 11.56
CA CYS A 75 -10.58 -6.05 12.61
C CYS A 75 -11.52 -7.03 13.33
N SER A 76 -11.45 -7.04 14.67
CA SER A 76 -12.52 -7.59 15.49
C SER A 76 -13.76 -6.71 15.26
N GLU A 77 -14.92 -7.30 14.99
CA GLU A 77 -16.19 -6.55 15.01
C GLU A 77 -16.47 -5.95 16.39
#